data_AF-A0A183EX68-F1
#
_entry.id   AF-A0A183EX68-F1
#
_cell.length_a   1.000
_cell.length_b   1.000
_cell.length_c   1.000
_cell.angle_alpha   90.00
_cell.angle_beta   90.00
_cell.angle_gamma   90.00
#
_symmetry.space_group_name_H-M   'P 1'
#
loop_
_entity.id
_entity.type
_entity.pdbx_description
1 polymer ?
#
loop_
_entity_poly.entity_id
_entity_poly.type
_entity_poly.pdbx_seq_one_letter_code
_entity_poly.pdbx_strand_id
1 'polypeptide(L)'
;MNLLQKERKRGSSMPYMFRLPFAQGGVFSANMLDRLLYQAHVKDYVVDFIRLLLGIDHSRGSGYLASFKITTDDLWIRTYGRLYQKLCGSVADIPIGIYRTMQMDESLHQVT
;
A
#
# COMPACT_ATOMS: atom_id res chain seq x y z
N MET A 1 -16.97 -9.76 -18.62
CA MET A 1 -15.69 -9.35 -19.25
C MET A 1 -14.73 -8.95 -18.14
N ASN A 2 -13.58 -9.61 -17.99
CA ASN A 2 -12.68 -9.43 -16.85
C ASN A 2 -12.08 -8.01 -16.81
N LEU A 3 -12.16 -7.31 -15.67
CA LEU A 3 -11.59 -5.96 -15.46
C LEU A 3 -10.10 -5.92 -15.87
N LEU A 4 -9.35 -6.97 -15.57
CA LEU A 4 -7.97 -7.17 -16.00
C LEU A 4 -7.80 -7.06 -17.53
N GLN A 5 -8.67 -7.70 -18.30
CA GLN A 5 -8.60 -7.69 -19.77
C GLN A 5 -9.00 -6.34 -20.33
N LYS A 6 -9.95 -5.64 -19.70
CA LYS A 6 -10.37 -4.29 -20.09
C LYS A 6 -9.25 -3.27 -19.86
N GLU A 7 -8.59 -3.32 -18.70
CA GLU A 7 -7.49 -2.42 -18.35
C GLU A 7 -6.24 -2.69 -19.19
N ARG A 8 -5.98 -3.96 -19.53
CA ARG A 8 -4.91 -4.32 -20.48
C ARG A 8 -5.19 -3.76 -21.88
N LYS A 9 -6.45 -3.80 -22.35
CA LYS A 9 -6.86 -3.21 -23.64
C LYS A 9 -6.79 -1.68 -23.64
N ARG A 10 -6.93 -1.04 -22.48
CA ARG A 10 -6.77 0.43 -22.30
C ARG A 10 -5.32 0.89 -22.26
N GLY A 11 -4.35 -0.04 -22.24
CA GLY A 11 -2.93 0.30 -22.13
C GLY A 11 -2.50 0.68 -20.71
N SER A 12 -3.28 0.32 -19.68
CA SER A 12 -2.94 0.62 -18.29
C SER A 12 -1.62 -0.05 -17.91
N SER A 13 -0.71 0.71 -17.28
CA SER A 13 0.61 0.21 -16.92
C SER A 13 0.52 -0.88 -15.84
N MET A 14 -0.53 -0.94 -15.02
CA MET A 14 -0.61 -1.88 -13.89
C MET A 14 -1.91 -2.71 -13.86
N PRO A 15 -2.18 -3.54 -14.87
CA PRO A 15 -3.45 -4.27 -14.97
C PRO A 15 -3.58 -5.35 -13.87
N TYR A 16 -2.46 -5.87 -13.36
CA TYR A 16 -2.43 -6.90 -12.31
C TYR A 16 -2.88 -6.40 -10.93
N MET A 17 -3.05 -5.08 -10.73
CA MET A 17 -3.56 -4.53 -9.46
C MET A 17 -4.91 -5.10 -9.03
N PHE A 18 -5.75 -5.47 -10.00
CA PHE A 18 -7.08 -6.01 -9.75
C PHE A 18 -7.10 -7.50 -9.42
N ARG A 19 -5.94 -8.17 -9.39
CA ARG A 19 -5.87 -9.57 -8.94
C ARG A 19 -5.91 -9.59 -7.42
N LEU A 20 -6.88 -10.33 -6.86
CA LEU A 20 -7.02 -10.55 -5.42
C LEU A 20 -5.70 -10.95 -4.71
N PRO A 21 -4.90 -11.92 -5.21
CA PRO A 21 -3.65 -12.29 -4.52
C PRO A 21 -2.60 -11.15 -4.50
N PHE A 22 -2.65 -10.23 -5.46
CA PHE A 22 -1.80 -9.04 -5.46
C PHE A 22 -2.35 -7.96 -4.51
N ALA A 23 -3.65 -7.67 -4.57
CA ALA A 23 -4.29 -6.65 -3.73
C ALA A 23 -4.25 -7.00 -2.22
N GLN A 24 -4.25 -8.28 -1.87
CA GLN A 24 -4.08 -8.77 -0.51
C GLN A 24 -2.61 -8.71 -0.02
N GLY A 25 -1.66 -8.43 -0.90
CA GLY A 25 -0.23 -8.42 -0.57
C GLY A 25 0.40 -9.82 -0.45
N GLY A 26 -0.28 -10.87 -0.93
CA GLY A 26 0.24 -12.25 -0.92
C GLY A 26 1.21 -12.57 -2.05
N VAL A 27 1.39 -11.65 -3.01
CA VAL A 27 2.28 -11.85 -4.17
C VAL A 27 3.17 -10.63 -4.37
N PHE A 28 4.47 -10.88 -4.44
CA PHE A 28 5.50 -9.89 -4.77
C PHE A 28 6.39 -10.44 -5.89
N SER A 29 6.80 -9.59 -6.83
CA SER A 29 7.69 -9.97 -7.95
C SER A 29 8.81 -8.96 -8.10
N ALA A 30 10.03 -9.44 -8.33
CA ALA A 30 11.21 -8.59 -8.56
C ALA A 30 11.01 -7.61 -9.73
N ASN A 31 10.26 -8.00 -10.76
CA ASN A 31 9.95 -7.13 -11.91
C ASN A 31 9.12 -5.90 -11.55
N MET A 32 8.48 -5.87 -10.36
CA MET A 32 7.79 -4.68 -9.88
C MET A 32 8.77 -3.57 -9.48
N LEU A 33 9.99 -3.95 -9.05
CA LEU A 33 11.06 -3.00 -8.70
C LEU A 33 11.77 -2.43 -9.94
N ASP A 34 11.66 -3.08 -11.10
CA ASP A 34 12.28 -2.59 -12.33
C ASP A 34 11.78 -1.18 -12.71
N ARG A 35 10.50 -0.90 -12.44
CA ARG A 35 9.93 0.45 -12.59
C ARG A 35 10.58 1.48 -11.68
N LEU A 36 10.99 1.08 -10.48
CA LEU A 36 11.69 1.98 -9.57
C LEU A 36 13.05 2.35 -10.13
N LEU A 37 13.75 1.45 -10.82
CA LEU A 37 15.02 1.75 -11.45
C LEU A 37 14.87 2.79 -12.57
N TYR A 38 13.85 2.62 -13.43
CA TYR A 38 13.53 3.64 -14.44
C TYR A 38 13.15 4.99 -13.81
N GLN A 39 12.44 4.99 -12.68
CA GLN A 39 12.07 6.22 -11.98
C GLN A 39 13.25 6.86 -11.25
N ALA A 40 14.16 6.06 -10.70
CA ALA A 40 15.37 6.50 -10.02
C ALA A 40 16.29 7.29 -10.95
N HIS A 41 16.35 6.92 -12.24
CA HIS A 41 17.13 7.67 -13.22
C HIS A 41 16.66 9.12 -13.41
N VAL A 42 15.35 9.37 -13.26
CA VAL A 42 14.77 10.73 -13.38
C VAL A 42 14.77 11.44 -12.02
N LYS A 43 14.83 10.69 -10.92
CA LYS A 43 14.65 11.17 -9.56
C LYS A 43 15.65 10.48 -8.64
N ASP A 44 16.82 11.09 -8.48
CA ASP A 44 17.93 10.52 -7.71
C ASP A 44 17.55 10.19 -6.25
N TYR A 45 16.62 10.96 -5.67
CA TYR A 45 16.15 10.78 -4.28
C TYR A 45 15.33 9.49 -4.05
N VAL A 46 14.83 8.83 -5.10
CA VAL A 46 13.91 7.69 -4.96
C VAL A 46 14.63 6.49 -4.33
N VAL A 47 15.90 6.27 -4.68
CA VAL A 47 16.68 5.16 -4.16
C VAL A 47 16.91 5.33 -2.66
N ASP A 48 17.41 6.50 -2.25
CA ASP A 48 17.68 6.81 -0.84
C ASP A 48 16.39 6.78 -0.01
N PHE A 49 15.29 7.31 -0.55
CA PHE A 49 13.99 7.29 0.11
C PHE A 49 13.49 5.87 0.38
N ILE A 50 13.59 4.98 -0.61
CA ILE A 50 13.13 3.59 -0.46
C ILE A 50 14.03 2.81 0.50
N ARG A 51 15.34 3.08 0.48
CA ARG A 51 16.30 2.47 1.42
C ARG A 51 16.02 2.86 2.87
N LEU A 52 15.67 4.14 3.11
CA LEU A 52 15.20 4.60 4.42
C LEU A 52 13.85 3.99 4.79
N LEU A 53 12.90 3.94 3.85
CA LEU A 53 11.55 3.41 4.08
C LEU A 53 11.55 1.92 4.44
N LEU A 54 12.41 1.13 3.80
CA LEU A 54 12.60 -0.29 4.09
C LEU A 54 13.47 -0.53 5.33
N GLY A 55 14.15 0.49 5.85
CA GLY A 55 15.10 0.36 6.97
C GLY A 55 16.41 -0.34 6.59
N ILE A 56 16.82 -0.25 5.32
CA ILE A 56 18.14 -0.77 4.87
C ILE A 56 19.25 0.18 5.32
N ASP A 57 19.03 1.48 5.12
CA ASP A 57 19.91 2.52 5.62
C ASP A 57 19.23 3.24 6.78
N HIS A 58 20.01 3.66 7.78
CA HIS A 58 19.55 4.45 8.91
C HIS A 58 20.42 5.69 9.08
N SER A 59 19.78 6.84 9.29
CA SER A 59 20.45 8.11 9.57
C SER A 59 19.91 8.71 10.86
N ARG A 60 20.70 9.56 11.53
CA ARG A 60 20.21 10.24 12.75
C ARG A 60 19.02 11.12 12.39
N GLY A 61 17.86 10.87 13.01
CA GLY A 61 16.61 11.55 12.70
C GLY A 61 15.72 10.84 11.67
N SER A 62 16.08 9.64 11.20
CA SER A 62 15.18 8.83 10.35
C SER A 62 14.06 8.19 11.17
N GLY A 63 12.88 8.05 10.57
CA GLY A 63 11.76 7.26 11.11
C GLY A 63 11.80 5.79 10.66
N TYR A 64 10.76 5.04 11.01
CA TYR A 64 10.55 3.66 10.58
C TYR A 64 9.09 3.43 10.22
N LEU A 65 8.81 2.38 9.43
CA LEU A 65 7.44 1.97 9.15
C LEU A 65 6.84 1.24 10.35
N ALA A 66 5.70 1.75 10.82
CA ALA A 66 4.90 1.13 11.86
C ALA A 66 3.49 0.81 11.31
N SER A 67 2.84 -0.20 11.91
CA SER A 67 1.43 -0.48 11.63
C SER A 67 0.61 -0.27 12.89
N PHE A 68 -0.54 0.41 12.74
CA PHE A 68 -1.50 0.63 13.82
C PHE A 68 -2.78 -0.14 13.50
N LYS A 69 -3.14 -1.08 14.38
CA LYS A 69 -4.35 -1.89 14.22
C LYS A 69 -5.53 -1.17 14.86
N ILE A 70 -6.51 -0.79 14.04
CA ILE A 70 -7.76 -0.17 14.51
C ILE A 70 -8.59 -1.22 15.25
N THR A 71 -8.89 -0.97 16.52
CA THR A 71 -9.77 -1.81 17.36
C THR A 71 -11.13 -1.14 17.56
N THR A 72 -12.07 -1.83 18.23
CA THR A 72 -13.40 -1.30 18.59
C THR A 72 -13.34 0.04 19.31
N ASP A 73 -12.28 0.26 20.10
CA ASP A 73 -12.11 1.45 20.92
C ASP A 73 -11.67 2.68 20.11
N ASP A 74 -11.21 2.48 18.86
CA ASP A 74 -10.82 3.56 17.95
C ASP A 74 -11.93 3.93 16.95
N LEU A 75 -13.06 3.22 16.94
CA LEU A 75 -14.17 3.47 16.01
C LEU A 75 -14.78 4.88 16.15
N TRP A 76 -14.63 5.53 17.31
CA TRP A 76 -15.12 6.90 17.53
C TRP A 76 -14.48 7.91 16.57
N ILE A 77 -13.30 7.61 16.02
CA ILE A 77 -12.57 8.47 15.09
C ILE A 77 -13.33 8.59 13.76
N ARG A 78 -14.05 7.54 13.33
CA ARG A 78 -14.92 7.40 12.14
C ARG A 78 -14.27 7.65 10.77
N THR A 79 -13.41 8.65 10.65
CA THR A 79 -12.86 9.16 9.39
C THR A 79 -11.34 9.15 9.42
N TYR A 80 -10.72 8.93 8.26
CA TYR A 80 -9.26 8.94 8.14
C TYR A 80 -8.64 10.30 8.51
N GLY A 81 -9.33 11.41 8.20
CA GLY A 81 -8.85 12.75 8.57
C GLY A 81 -8.74 12.97 10.08
N ARG A 82 -9.70 12.48 10.87
CA ARG A 82 -9.61 12.53 12.33
C ARG A 82 -8.53 11.59 12.86
N LEU A 83 -8.31 10.44 12.21
CA LEU A 83 -7.23 9.53 12.56
C LEU A 83 -5.88 10.20 12.35
N TYR A 84 -5.70 10.89 11.22
CA TYR A 84 -4.51 11.67 10.92
C TYR A 84 -4.25 12.73 12.00
N GLN A 85 -5.26 13.51 12.36
CA GLN A 85 -5.14 14.52 13.41
C GLN A 85 -4.76 13.92 14.77
N LYS A 86 -5.36 12.79 15.16
CA LYS A 86 -5.02 12.09 16.41
C LYS A 86 -3.55 11.65 16.40
N LEU A 87 -3.13 10.91 15.36
CA LEU A 87 -1.78 10.35 15.26
C LEU A 87 -0.70 11.44 15.23
N CYS A 88 -0.89 12.47 14.41
CA CYS A 88 0.03 13.60 14.34
C CYS A 88 0.07 14.40 15.65
N GLY A 89 -1.07 14.54 16.34
CA GLY A 89 -1.17 15.29 17.59
C GLY A 89 -0.62 14.56 18.82
N SER A 90 -0.70 13.23 18.86
CA SER A 90 -0.30 12.45 20.04
C SER A 90 1.09 11.80 19.92
N VAL A 91 1.38 11.18 18.78
CA VAL A 91 2.62 10.37 18.59
C VAL A 91 3.53 10.98 17.52
N ALA A 92 3.09 12.04 16.83
CA ALA A 92 3.75 12.59 15.64
C ALA A 92 3.88 11.57 14.49
N ASP A 93 3.05 10.53 14.49
CA ASP A 93 2.99 9.54 13.42
C ASP A 93 2.21 10.08 12.22
N ILE A 94 2.74 9.83 11.02
CA ILE A 94 2.11 10.22 9.75
C ILE A 94 1.56 8.95 9.08
N PRO A 95 0.24 8.72 9.07
CA PRO A 95 -0.32 7.56 8.39
C PRO A 95 -0.21 7.72 6.87
N ILE A 96 0.25 6.67 6.18
CA ILE A 96 0.45 6.66 4.70
C ILE A 96 -0.70 5.96 3.97
N GLY A 97 -1.34 4.98 4.61
CA GLY A 97 -2.40 4.20 3.98
C GLY A 97 -3.17 3.33 4.98
N ILE A 98 -4.22 2.68 4.49
CA ILE A 98 -5.05 1.76 5.26
C ILE A 98 -5.07 0.41 4.55
N TYR A 99 -4.80 -0.65 5.32
CA TYR A 99 -5.03 -2.02 4.88
C TYR A 99 -6.38 -2.51 5.42
N ARG A 100 -7.32 -2.82 4.51
CA ARG A 100 -8.66 -3.30 4.88
C ARG A 100 -8.79 -4.78 4.59
N THR A 101 -9.26 -5.53 5.57
CA THR A 101 -9.70 -6.91 5.39
C THR A 101 -11.22 -6.93 5.25
N MET A 102 -11.73 -7.65 4.26
CA MET A 102 -13.15 -7.93 4.10
C MET A 102 -13.34 -9.43 4.05
N GLN A 103 -14.35 -9.94 4.75
CA GLN A 103 -14.77 -11.32 4.55
C GLN A 103 -15.45 -11.39 3.19
N MET A 104 -14.91 -12.19 2.28
CA MET A 104 -15.57 -12.51 1.03
C MET A 104 -16.47 -13.72 1.27
N ASP A 105 -17.75 -13.58 0.95
CA ASP A 105 -18.68 -14.71 1.01
C ASP A 105 -18.26 -15.78 -0.01
N GLU A 106 -18.07 -17.02 0.45
CA GLU A 106 -17.63 -18.16 -0.38
C GLU A 106 -18.68 -18.59 -1.43
N SER A 107 -19.91 -18.10 -1.33
CA SER A 107 -21.04 -18.44 -2.20
C SER A 107 -20.92 -17.96 -3.65
N LEU A 108 -19.94 -17.11 -3.98
CA LEU A 108 -19.71 -16.60 -5.33
C LEU A 108 -18.67 -17.40 -6.15
N HIS A 109 -18.06 -18.45 -5.59
CA HIS A 109 -17.02 -19.25 -6.28
C HIS A 109 -17.55 -20.47 -7.05
N GLN A 110 -18.85 -20.78 -7.03
CA GLN A 110 -19.41 -21.93 -7.77
C GLN A 110 -19.99 -21.58 -9.15
N VAL A 111 -19.93 -20.32 -9.59
CA VAL A 111 -20.43 -19.92 -10.91
C VAL A 111 -19.36 -19.14 -11.67
N THR A 112 -18.25 -19.81 -12.01
CA THR A 112 -17.40 -19.40 -13.14
C THR A 112 -16.69 -20.60 -13.73
#